data_AF-A0AAE8N1E2-F1
#
_entry.id   AF-A0AAE8N1E2-F1
#
_cell.length_a   1.000
_cell.length_b   1.000
_cell.length_c   1.000
_cell.angle_alpha   90.00
_cell.angle_beta   90.00
_cell.angle_gamma   90.00
#
_symmetry.space_group_name_H-M   'P 1'
#
loop_
_entity.id
_entity.type
_entity.pdbx_description
1 polymer ?
#
loop_
_entity_poly.entity_id
_entity_poly.type
_entity_poly.pdbx_seq_one_letter_code
_entity_poly.pdbx_strand_id
1 'polypeptide(L)'
;MVVGLRKVAAGRNGLGAFILQCKKMDFHFCDWAGSSRGMNGFIKSQLTKFASENPEIEITVSPRPGKHPVIVAHYINGRHKPVCVRNMEPLQVLQKALLLRDANGEKLKRVSKPVTSVNPSVRGVWSPYHGEGLKVQKKGREHKDKLFENVRAAVPEYQYCFVFGLENSRNTHLKDVRQELTDCKIFFGKTKLMAKALGLNPEEAQADGIDGLSRHINGQVGLLFTDRSPEDIQAYFAALSNVDFARAGTTATRTFAIPKGVVYATGGEVPVEYDVPMEHTIEPELRRLNVPTRMVKGKIVLGDEGDVGEGYVVCKEGDVLDSRQTRLLKLFGVCMSEFKVNVIAYWTAASGEITVVDESAMQVEAEAATETE
;
A
#
# COMPACT_ATOMS: atom_id res chain seq x y z
N MET A 1 43.66 11.74 -26.16
CA MET A 1 44.13 11.63 -24.76
C MET A 1 43.44 12.70 -23.93
N VAL A 2 42.51 12.32 -23.05
CA VAL A 2 41.87 13.26 -22.12
C VAL A 2 42.74 13.33 -20.88
N VAL A 3 43.44 14.45 -20.68
CA VAL A 3 44.20 14.72 -19.46
C VAL A 3 43.19 15.11 -18.38
N GLY A 4 42.85 14.16 -17.50
CA GLY A 4 42.02 14.45 -16.33
C GLY A 4 42.74 15.44 -15.42
N LEU A 5 42.19 16.65 -15.26
CA LEU A 5 42.64 17.57 -14.22
C LEU A 5 42.52 16.88 -12.86
N ARG A 6 43.66 16.69 -12.19
CA ARG A 6 43.74 16.14 -10.84
C ARG A 6 43.05 17.13 -9.91
N LYS A 7 41.76 16.90 -9.63
CA LYS A 7 41.05 17.64 -8.59
C LYS A 7 41.80 17.34 -7.29
N VAL A 8 42.59 18.32 -6.81
CA VAL A 8 43.26 18.24 -5.52
C VAL A 8 42.19 17.87 -4.51
N ALA A 9 42.39 16.76 -3.80
CA ALA A 9 41.46 16.31 -2.80
C ALA A 9 41.18 17.48 -1.85
N ALA A 10 39.93 17.94 -1.81
CA ALA A 10 39.55 18.93 -0.83
C ALA A 10 39.72 18.27 0.53
N GLY A 11 40.65 18.77 1.35
CA GLY A 11 40.84 18.26 2.70
C GLY A 11 39.51 18.25 3.44
N ARG A 12 39.21 17.14 4.11
CA ARG A 12 37.99 16.96 4.91
C ARG A 12 38.39 16.52 6.31
N ASN A 13 37.64 16.98 7.29
CA ASN A 13 37.78 16.52 8.66
C ASN A 13 37.50 15.01 8.69
N GLY A 14 38.40 14.24 9.32
CA GLY A 14 38.30 12.79 9.44
C GLY A 14 39.41 11.98 8.76
N LEU A 15 40.34 12.61 8.04
CA LEU A 15 41.55 11.97 7.51
C LEU A 15 42.77 12.90 7.67
N GLY A 16 43.60 12.65 8.69
CA GLY A 16 44.94 13.24 8.84
C GLY A 16 45.05 14.69 9.32
N ALA A 17 44.03 15.54 9.15
CA ALA A 17 44.01 16.92 9.66
C ALA A 17 42.59 17.40 9.99
N PHE A 18 42.48 18.28 10.99
CA PHE A 18 41.26 19.03 11.29
C PHE A 18 41.32 20.38 10.57
N ILE A 19 40.32 20.66 9.73
CA ILE A 19 40.14 21.90 9.00
C ILE A 19 38.94 22.61 9.61
N LEU A 20 39.21 23.72 10.30
CA LEU A 20 38.17 24.56 10.85
C LEU A 20 37.36 25.18 9.70
N GLN A 21 36.04 25.00 9.75
CA GLN A 21 35.17 25.31 8.61
C GLN A 21 34.93 26.82 8.47
N CYS A 22 34.97 27.57 9.57
CA CYS A 22 34.89 29.03 9.61
C CYS A 22 36.27 29.67 9.38
N LYS A 23 36.41 30.53 8.38
CA LYS A 23 37.67 31.22 8.06
C LYS A 23 37.76 32.63 8.62
N LYS A 24 36.62 33.31 8.73
CA LYS A 24 36.55 34.71 9.09
C LYS A 24 35.27 35.02 9.84
N MET A 25 35.33 35.90 10.82
CA MET A 25 34.18 36.40 11.57
C MET A 25 34.21 37.94 11.66
N ASP A 26 33.24 38.59 11.02
CA ASP A 26 33.02 40.03 11.15
C ASP A 26 32.06 40.33 12.30
N PHE A 27 32.48 41.18 13.22
CA PHE A 27 31.66 41.71 14.32
C PHE A 27 31.24 43.14 13.99
N HIS A 28 29.95 43.32 13.70
CA HIS A 28 29.35 44.61 13.42
C HIS A 28 28.58 45.14 14.63
N PHE A 29 28.84 46.39 15.02
CA PHE A 29 28.27 46.98 16.24
C PHE A 29 27.98 48.47 16.08
N CYS A 30 27.13 49.03 16.94
CA CYS A 30 26.90 50.48 16.99
C CYS A 30 27.31 51.03 18.35
N ASP A 31 28.02 52.16 18.37
CA ASP A 31 28.57 52.75 19.60
C ASP A 31 27.51 53.30 20.56
N TRP A 32 26.41 53.84 20.02
CA TRP A 32 25.42 54.58 20.81
C TRP A 32 24.12 53.80 21.04
N ALA A 33 23.76 52.88 20.15
CA ALA A 33 22.46 52.22 20.20
C ALA A 33 22.40 51.18 21.34
N GLY A 34 21.36 51.27 22.17
CA GLY A 34 21.12 50.34 23.30
C GLY A 34 21.15 48.86 22.92
N SER A 35 20.72 48.54 21.69
CA SER A 35 20.72 47.16 21.19
C SER A 35 22.10 46.54 20.94
N SER A 36 23.16 47.36 20.88
CA SER A 36 24.55 46.91 20.76
C SER A 36 25.29 46.84 22.10
N ARG A 37 24.63 47.15 23.23
CA ARG A 37 25.30 47.19 24.55
C ARG A 37 26.06 45.90 24.89
N GLY A 38 25.46 44.73 24.66
CA GLY A 38 26.16 43.47 24.93
C GLY A 38 27.22 43.10 23.90
N MET A 39 27.06 43.49 22.63
CA MET A 39 28.13 43.35 21.63
C MET A 39 29.34 44.22 22.01
N ASN A 40 29.11 45.47 22.42
CA ASN A 40 30.16 46.38 22.86
C ASN A 40 30.84 45.86 24.13
N GLY A 41 30.06 45.29 25.06
CA GLY A 41 30.60 44.59 26.23
C GLY A 41 31.46 43.39 25.86
N PHE A 42 31.02 42.56 24.91
CA PHE A 42 31.78 41.42 24.39
C PHE A 42 33.09 41.85 23.72
N ILE A 43 33.06 42.87 22.86
CA ILE A 43 34.24 43.43 22.19
C ILE A 43 35.28 43.90 23.22
N LYS A 44 34.83 44.59 24.28
CA LYS A 44 35.73 45.12 25.33
C LYS A 44 36.28 44.07 26.28
N SER A 45 35.53 43.00 26.57
CA SER A 45 35.86 42.05 27.64
C SER A 45 36.37 40.69 27.16
N GLN A 46 35.78 40.15 26.09
CA GLN A 46 35.91 38.73 25.75
C GLN A 46 36.50 38.50 24.35
N LEU A 47 36.38 39.46 23.43
CA LEU A 47 36.81 39.29 22.05
C LEU A 47 38.32 39.01 21.93
N THR A 48 39.17 39.68 22.72
CA THR A 48 40.63 39.45 22.70
C THR A 48 40.97 38.02 23.10
N LYS A 49 40.31 37.50 24.14
CA LYS A 49 40.47 36.11 24.58
C LYS A 49 39.99 35.14 23.50
N PHE A 50 38.80 35.38 22.95
CA PHE A 50 38.26 34.57 21.86
C PHE A 50 39.19 34.56 20.63
N ALA A 51 39.80 35.69 20.26
CA ALA A 51 40.74 35.77 19.16
C ALA A 51 42.03 34.99 19.44
N SER A 52 42.57 35.07 20.67
CA SER A 52 43.76 34.29 21.06
C SER A 52 43.54 32.79 21.07
N GLU A 53 42.31 32.34 21.41
CA GLU A 53 41.95 30.93 21.43
C GLU A 53 41.68 30.36 20.02
N ASN A 54 41.44 31.22 19.03
CA ASN A 54 41.07 30.82 17.67
C ASN A 54 41.92 31.55 16.61
N PRO A 55 43.25 31.34 16.58
CA PRO A 55 44.16 32.04 15.67
C PRO A 55 43.93 31.71 14.19
N GLU A 56 43.22 30.61 13.89
CA GLU A 56 42.89 30.18 12.53
C GLU A 56 41.75 31.01 11.89
N ILE A 57 41.05 31.84 12.68
CA ILE A 57 39.90 32.62 12.23
C ILE A 57 40.29 34.09 12.14
N GLU A 58 40.16 34.68 10.95
CA GLU A 58 40.32 36.12 10.77
C GLU A 58 39.17 36.85 11.48
N ILE A 59 39.50 37.68 12.47
CA ILE A 59 38.50 38.45 13.22
C ILE A 59 38.59 39.91 12.83
N THR A 60 37.46 40.45 12.39
CA THR A 60 37.31 41.83 11.95
C THR A 60 36.21 42.50 12.75
N VAL A 61 36.45 43.72 13.21
CA VAL A 61 35.47 44.49 13.97
C VAL A 61 35.20 45.77 13.19
N SER A 62 33.93 46.07 12.92
CA SER A 62 33.58 47.25 12.13
C SER A 62 32.31 47.93 12.66
N PRO A 63 32.31 49.27 12.79
CA PRO A 63 31.13 49.99 13.22
C PRO A 63 30.02 49.88 12.17
N ARG A 64 28.78 49.86 12.64
CA ARG A 64 27.54 49.78 11.87
C ARG A 64 26.51 50.74 12.46
N PRO A 65 26.68 52.06 12.26
CA PRO A 65 25.82 53.08 12.87
C PRO A 65 24.34 52.89 12.52
N GLY A 66 23.45 53.08 13.50
CA GLY A 66 22.00 53.06 13.30
C GLY A 66 21.41 51.68 12.96
N LYS A 67 22.16 50.58 13.07
CA LYS A 67 21.68 49.22 12.80
C LYS A 67 21.99 48.27 13.96
N HIS A 68 21.20 47.20 14.07
CA HIS A 68 21.41 46.16 15.09
C HIS A 68 22.77 45.46 14.92
N PRO A 69 23.38 44.99 16.03
CA PRO A 69 24.66 44.29 15.98
C PRO A 69 24.51 42.92 15.33
N VAL A 70 25.49 42.52 14.52
CA VAL A 70 25.49 41.28 13.74
C VAL A 70 26.88 40.66 13.77
N ILE A 71 26.94 39.33 13.91
CA ILE A 71 28.14 38.55 13.64
C ILE A 71 27.98 37.90 12.27
N VAL A 72 28.96 38.04 11.39
CA VAL A 72 28.97 37.40 10.07
C VAL A 72 30.13 36.43 10.00
N ALA A 73 29.84 35.13 9.98
CA ALA A 73 30.86 34.10 9.82
C ALA A 73 30.96 33.66 8.35
N HIS A 74 32.18 33.57 7.81
CA HIS A 74 32.49 33.10 6.46
C HIS A 74 33.10 31.70 6.52
N TYR A 75 32.63 30.80 5.66
CA TYR A 75 33.01 29.39 5.68
C TYR A 75 33.76 28.98 4.41
N ILE A 76 34.53 27.89 4.51
CA ILE A 76 35.33 27.36 3.39
C ILE A 76 34.50 27.00 2.15
N ASN A 77 33.20 26.72 2.34
CA ASN A 77 32.25 26.39 1.27
C ASN A 77 31.71 27.62 0.53
N GLY A 78 32.24 28.82 0.82
CA GLY A 78 31.85 30.09 0.21
C GLY A 78 30.56 30.71 0.77
N ARG A 79 29.92 30.07 1.76
CA ARG A 79 28.76 30.66 2.44
C ARG A 79 29.20 31.60 3.55
N HIS A 80 28.33 32.57 3.82
CA HIS A 80 28.39 33.38 5.01
C HIS A 80 27.09 33.23 5.80
N LYS A 81 27.18 33.24 7.13
CA LYS A 81 26.03 33.11 8.03
C LYS A 81 25.95 34.32 8.95
N PRO A 82 25.03 35.27 8.69
CA PRO A 82 24.79 36.38 9.59
C PRO A 82 23.91 35.95 10.77
N VAL A 83 24.29 36.34 11.98
CA VAL A 83 23.49 36.16 13.21
C VAL A 83 23.33 37.52 13.88
N CYS A 84 22.08 37.97 13.99
CA CYS A 84 21.73 39.19 14.73
C CYS A 84 21.82 38.90 16.23
N VAL A 85 22.54 39.75 16.96
CA VAL A 85 22.75 39.62 18.42
C VAL A 85 22.17 40.81 19.19
N ARG A 86 21.07 41.37 18.69
CA ARG A 86 20.38 42.50 19.31
C ARG A 86 19.97 42.18 20.76
N ASN A 87 20.22 43.12 21.68
CA ASN A 87 19.83 43.02 23.10
C ASN A 87 20.34 41.75 23.81
N MET A 88 21.35 41.06 23.27
CA MET A 88 21.98 39.92 23.95
C MET A 88 23.00 40.43 24.96
N GLU A 89 23.23 39.68 26.04
CA GLU A 89 24.33 39.91 26.98
C GLU A 89 25.69 39.48 26.40
N PRO A 90 26.83 40.01 26.89
CA PRO A 90 28.16 39.65 26.37
C PRO A 90 28.43 38.14 26.30
N LEU A 91 28.00 37.37 27.30
CA LEU A 91 28.16 35.91 27.33
C LEU A 91 27.27 35.20 26.28
N GLN A 92 26.06 35.72 26.03
CA GLN A 92 25.19 35.21 24.97
C GLN A 92 25.76 35.51 23.58
N VAL A 93 26.40 36.67 23.40
CA VAL A 93 27.15 37.01 22.19
C VAL A 93 28.31 36.02 21.98
N LEU A 94 29.07 35.70 23.04
CA LEU A 94 30.12 34.67 22.99
C LEU A 94 29.55 33.30 22.58
N GLN A 95 28.43 32.87 23.16
CA GLN A 95 27.78 31.60 22.77
C GLN A 95 27.40 31.57 21.29
N LYS A 96 26.94 32.70 20.72
CA LYS A 96 26.67 32.79 19.28
C LYS A 96 27.95 32.77 18.45
N ALA A 97 29.04 33.36 18.93
CA ALA A 97 30.33 33.31 18.27
C ALA A 97 30.88 31.87 18.23
N LEU A 98 30.83 31.15 19.36
CA LEU A 98 31.21 29.72 19.44
C LEU A 98 30.35 28.85 18.53
N LEU A 99 29.03 29.08 18.51
CA LEU A 99 28.11 28.36 17.60
C LEU A 99 28.49 28.56 16.12
N LEU A 100 28.92 29.76 15.75
CA LEU A 100 29.34 30.07 14.38
C LEU A 100 30.71 29.46 14.06
N ARG A 101 31.64 29.45 15.01
CA ARG A 101 32.92 28.74 14.89
C ARG A 101 32.71 27.25 14.64
N ASP A 102 31.86 26.60 15.43
CA ASP A 102 31.68 25.14 15.42
C ASP A 102 30.78 24.66 14.27
N ALA A 103 30.16 25.58 13.52
CA ALA A 103 29.29 25.24 12.40
C ALA A 103 30.07 24.85 11.13
N ASN A 104 29.49 23.94 10.35
CA ASN A 104 30.04 23.50 9.05
C ASN A 104 29.69 24.45 7.88
N GLY A 105 28.97 25.54 8.14
CA GLY A 105 28.53 26.49 7.11
C GLY A 105 27.44 25.98 6.15
N GLU A 106 26.88 24.78 6.36
CA GLU A 106 25.79 24.28 5.53
C GLU A 106 24.45 24.93 5.87
N LYS A 107 23.50 24.85 4.93
CA LYS A 107 22.12 25.31 5.19
C LYS A 107 21.52 24.34 6.20
N LEU A 108 20.92 24.89 7.26
CA LEU A 108 20.10 24.13 8.19
C LEU A 108 19.01 23.39 7.41
N LYS A 109 19.04 22.06 7.49
CA LYS A 109 18.04 21.17 6.91
C LYS A 109 17.58 20.22 8.00
N ARG A 110 16.31 19.82 7.96
CA ARG A 110 15.80 18.75 8.81
C ARG A 110 16.42 17.44 8.35
N VAL A 111 17.21 16.81 9.20
CA VAL A 111 17.80 15.50 8.94
C VAL A 111 16.92 14.44 9.58
N SER A 112 16.41 13.50 8.78
CA SER A 112 15.58 12.39 9.26
C SER A 112 16.36 11.09 9.47
N LYS A 113 17.59 11.01 8.93
CA LYS A 113 18.42 9.79 8.96
C LYS A 113 19.70 10.05 9.74
N PRO A 114 20.12 9.14 10.63
CA PRO A 114 21.33 9.31 11.43
C PRO A 114 22.63 9.27 10.60
N VAL A 115 22.60 8.68 9.39
CA VAL A 115 23.78 8.58 8.50
C VAL A 115 23.40 9.00 7.07
N THR A 116 24.24 9.82 6.46
CA THR A 116 24.15 10.20 5.05
C THR A 116 25.39 9.70 4.30
N SER A 117 25.19 8.86 3.28
CA SER A 117 26.28 8.45 2.39
C SER A 117 26.50 9.49 1.31
N VAL A 118 27.75 9.90 1.11
CA VAL A 118 28.17 10.78 0.00
C VAL A 118 28.39 9.96 -1.28
N ASN A 119 28.56 8.63 -1.16
CA ASN A 119 28.72 7.76 -2.32
C ASN A 119 27.36 7.49 -2.97
N PRO A 120 27.22 7.71 -4.29
CA PRO A 120 26.04 7.28 -5.00
C PRO A 120 25.95 5.75 -4.96
N SER A 121 24.80 5.21 -4.57
CA SER A 121 24.54 3.77 -4.67
C SER A 121 24.65 3.35 -6.14
N VAL A 122 25.41 2.29 -6.42
CA VAL A 122 25.68 1.79 -7.79
C VAL A 122 24.38 1.42 -8.53
N ARG A 123 23.28 1.18 -7.81
CA ARG A 123 21.95 0.87 -8.38
C ARG A 123 20.78 1.70 -7.83
N GLY A 124 21.02 2.72 -7.01
CA GLY A 124 19.94 3.45 -6.31
C GLY A 124 19.07 2.53 -5.43
N VAL A 125 18.02 3.09 -4.81
CA VAL A 125 16.94 2.29 -4.21
C VAL A 125 16.04 1.86 -5.37
N TRP A 126 15.81 0.56 -5.57
CA TRP A 126 14.83 0.14 -6.56
C TRP A 126 13.46 0.71 -6.17
N SER A 127 12.85 1.47 -7.08
CA SER A 127 11.51 2.03 -6.91
C SER A 127 10.77 1.78 -8.22
N PRO A 128 9.51 1.29 -8.18
CA PRO A 128 8.65 1.18 -9.35
C PRO A 128 8.44 2.51 -10.10
N TYR A 129 8.83 3.62 -9.47
CA TYR A 129 8.67 5.00 -9.93
C TYR A 129 9.98 5.66 -10.38
N HIS A 130 11.10 4.93 -10.46
CA HIS A 130 12.29 5.45 -11.14
C HIS A 130 12.08 5.33 -12.66
N GLY A 131 11.71 6.44 -13.30
CA GLY A 131 11.30 6.51 -14.71
C GLY A 131 9.85 6.99 -14.84
N GLU A 132 9.14 6.61 -15.91
CA GLU A 132 7.74 6.99 -16.11
C GLU A 132 6.73 6.17 -15.26
N GLY A 133 7.22 5.40 -14.28
CA GLY A 133 6.42 4.48 -13.47
C GLY A 133 5.99 3.22 -14.25
N LEU A 134 5.42 2.23 -13.55
CA LEU A 134 4.65 1.16 -14.18
C LEU A 134 3.44 1.78 -14.91
N LYS A 135 3.56 1.97 -16.22
CA LYS A 135 2.44 2.40 -17.07
C LYS A 135 1.48 1.23 -17.29
N VAL A 136 0.53 1.06 -16.37
CA VAL A 136 -0.63 0.21 -16.64
C VAL A 136 -1.49 0.94 -17.69
N GLN A 137 -1.46 0.45 -18.93
CA GLN A 137 -2.33 0.98 -19.97
C GLN A 137 -3.80 0.72 -19.61
N LYS A 138 -4.61 1.78 -19.59
CA LYS A 138 -6.05 1.64 -19.36
C LYS A 138 -6.62 0.80 -20.51
N LYS A 139 -7.35 -0.26 -20.18
CA LYS A 139 -8.08 -1.06 -21.17
C LYS A 139 -9.16 -0.20 -21.82
N GLY A 140 -8.90 0.21 -23.06
CA GLY A 140 -9.75 1.10 -23.84
C GLY A 140 -10.89 0.38 -24.56
N ARG A 141 -11.50 1.08 -25.51
CA ARG A 141 -12.57 0.56 -26.38
C ARG A 141 -12.15 -0.71 -27.13
N GLU A 142 -10.93 -0.75 -27.64
CA GLU A 142 -10.37 -1.91 -28.36
C GLU A 142 -10.47 -3.23 -27.59
N HIS A 143 -10.30 -3.21 -26.26
CA HIS A 143 -10.41 -4.43 -25.46
C HIS A 143 -11.86 -4.92 -25.35
N LYS A 144 -12.83 -4.00 -25.36
CA LYS A 144 -14.26 -4.32 -25.39
C LYS A 144 -14.66 -4.85 -26.77
N ASP A 145 -14.17 -4.20 -27.83
CA ASP A 145 -14.43 -4.63 -29.20
C ASP A 145 -13.86 -6.04 -29.44
N LYS A 146 -12.65 -6.33 -28.96
CA LYS A 146 -12.09 -7.71 -28.98
C LYS A 146 -12.94 -8.74 -28.23
N LEU A 147 -13.44 -8.39 -27.05
CA LEU A 147 -14.34 -9.29 -26.31
C LEU A 147 -15.63 -9.56 -27.11
N PHE A 148 -16.18 -8.51 -27.71
CA PHE A 148 -17.39 -8.61 -28.53
C PHE A 148 -17.19 -9.49 -29.77
N GLU A 149 -16.10 -9.27 -30.50
CA GLU A 149 -15.71 -10.06 -31.67
C GLU A 149 -15.46 -11.53 -31.30
N ASN A 150 -14.72 -11.79 -30.22
CA ASN A 150 -14.44 -13.16 -29.80
C ASN A 150 -15.70 -13.93 -29.38
N VAL A 151 -16.66 -13.27 -28.73
CA VAL A 151 -17.95 -13.90 -28.38
C VAL A 151 -18.69 -14.28 -29.66
N ARG A 152 -18.78 -13.37 -30.65
CA ARG A 152 -19.43 -13.65 -31.93
C ARG A 152 -18.75 -14.76 -32.72
N ALA A 153 -17.43 -14.80 -32.69
CA ALA A 153 -16.66 -15.85 -33.36
C ALA A 153 -16.89 -17.23 -32.73
N ALA A 154 -17.16 -17.30 -31.42
CA ALA A 154 -17.40 -18.57 -30.73
C ALA A 154 -18.81 -19.15 -30.98
N VAL A 155 -19.82 -18.33 -31.30
CA VAL A 155 -21.20 -18.79 -31.52
C VAL A 155 -21.31 -19.91 -32.58
N PRO A 156 -20.71 -19.79 -33.79
CA PRO A 156 -20.78 -20.84 -34.79
C PRO A 156 -19.83 -22.03 -34.54
N GLU A 157 -18.87 -21.91 -33.62
CA GLU A 157 -17.85 -22.94 -33.39
C GLU A 157 -18.30 -24.06 -32.45
N TYR A 158 -19.32 -23.82 -31.62
CA TYR A 158 -19.68 -24.70 -30.50
C TYR A 158 -21.16 -25.06 -30.48
N GLN A 159 -21.46 -26.27 -30.03
CA GLN A 159 -22.84 -26.80 -29.93
C GLN A 159 -23.66 -26.12 -28.82
N TYR A 160 -23.03 -25.73 -27.72
CA TYR A 160 -23.71 -25.19 -26.54
C TYR A 160 -23.14 -23.84 -26.11
N CYS A 161 -24.02 -22.96 -25.64
CA CYS A 161 -23.67 -21.71 -24.98
C CYS A 161 -24.36 -21.64 -23.60
N PHE A 162 -23.59 -21.76 -22.53
CA PHE A 162 -24.06 -21.67 -21.15
C PHE A 162 -23.92 -20.26 -20.60
N VAL A 163 -24.92 -19.82 -19.84
CA VAL A 163 -24.84 -18.67 -18.94
C VAL A 163 -24.61 -19.22 -17.53
N PHE A 164 -23.52 -18.79 -16.89
CA PHE A 164 -23.22 -19.19 -15.51
C PHE A 164 -23.04 -17.95 -14.62
N GLY A 165 -23.55 -18.01 -13.40
CA GLY A 165 -23.30 -17.05 -12.33
C GLY A 165 -22.06 -17.44 -11.53
N LEU A 166 -21.33 -16.44 -11.02
CA LEU A 166 -20.23 -16.65 -10.10
C LEU A 166 -20.54 -16.03 -8.75
N GLU A 167 -20.36 -16.80 -7.70
CA GLU A 167 -20.39 -16.30 -6.33
C GLU A 167 -18.97 -16.22 -5.77
N ASN A 168 -18.65 -15.13 -5.07
CA ASN A 168 -17.36 -14.93 -4.41
C ASN A 168 -16.13 -15.07 -5.33
N SER A 169 -16.27 -14.67 -6.61
CA SER A 169 -15.24 -14.88 -7.62
C SER A 169 -13.88 -14.21 -7.31
N ARG A 170 -12.82 -14.95 -7.62
CA ARG A 170 -11.44 -14.44 -7.73
C ARG A 170 -10.88 -14.75 -9.11
N ASN A 171 -10.03 -13.86 -9.60
CA ASN A 171 -9.35 -14.03 -10.90
C ASN A 171 -8.48 -15.30 -10.97
N THR A 172 -8.09 -15.88 -9.83
CA THR A 172 -7.33 -17.13 -9.76
C THR A 172 -8.19 -18.31 -10.15
N HIS A 173 -9.35 -18.49 -9.51
CA HIS A 173 -10.25 -19.61 -9.75
C HIS A 173 -10.73 -19.65 -11.21
N LEU A 174 -11.06 -18.48 -11.77
CA LEU A 174 -11.45 -18.33 -13.18
C LEU A 174 -10.32 -18.65 -14.18
N LYS A 175 -9.05 -18.58 -13.76
CA LYS A 175 -7.92 -19.04 -14.57
C LYS A 175 -7.76 -20.56 -14.49
N ASP A 176 -7.96 -21.13 -13.31
CA ASP A 176 -7.85 -22.57 -13.11
C ASP A 176 -8.94 -23.30 -13.90
N VAL A 177 -10.19 -22.82 -13.83
CA VAL A 177 -11.30 -23.33 -14.68
C VAL A 177 -10.98 -23.24 -16.18
N ARG A 178 -10.33 -22.15 -16.63
CA ARG A 178 -9.91 -22.02 -18.04
C ARG A 178 -8.76 -22.98 -18.42
N GLN A 179 -7.95 -23.39 -17.45
CA GLN A 179 -6.88 -24.37 -17.66
C GLN A 179 -7.39 -25.80 -17.63
N GLU A 180 -8.48 -26.07 -16.90
CA GLU A 180 -9.13 -27.39 -16.87
C GLU A 180 -10.05 -27.59 -18.07
N LEU A 181 -10.74 -26.54 -18.52
CA LEU A 181 -11.65 -26.54 -19.67
C LEU A 181 -11.00 -25.90 -20.91
N THR A 182 -9.84 -26.42 -21.34
CA THR A 182 -9.07 -25.85 -22.47
C THR A 182 -9.77 -25.94 -23.83
N ASP A 183 -10.66 -26.92 -23.98
CA ASP A 183 -11.51 -27.15 -25.14
C ASP A 183 -12.71 -26.18 -25.21
N CYS A 184 -13.05 -25.54 -24.08
CA CYS A 184 -14.15 -24.59 -23.97
C CYS A 184 -13.68 -23.14 -24.17
N LYS A 185 -14.60 -22.23 -24.52
CA LYS A 185 -14.35 -20.77 -24.46
C LYS A 185 -15.16 -20.12 -23.36
N ILE A 186 -14.44 -19.58 -22.37
CA ILE A 186 -15.04 -18.92 -21.22
C ILE A 186 -14.85 -17.40 -21.31
N PHE A 187 -15.97 -16.70 -21.46
CA PHE A 187 -16.02 -15.24 -21.47
C PHE A 187 -16.57 -14.70 -20.15
N PHE A 188 -15.87 -13.72 -19.60
CA PHE A 188 -16.31 -13.01 -18.41
C PHE A 188 -15.97 -11.53 -18.57
N GLY A 189 -16.98 -10.68 -18.52
CA GLY A 189 -16.85 -9.27 -18.85
C GLY A 189 -18.12 -8.49 -18.57
N LYS A 190 -18.30 -7.36 -19.26
CA LYS A 190 -19.49 -6.52 -19.06
C LYS A 190 -20.72 -7.25 -19.63
N THR A 191 -21.68 -7.59 -18.76
CA THR A 191 -22.93 -8.30 -19.11
C THR A 191 -23.63 -7.73 -20.33
N LYS A 192 -23.91 -6.41 -20.33
CA LYS A 192 -24.53 -5.72 -21.47
C LYS A 192 -23.78 -5.88 -22.79
N LEU A 193 -22.44 -5.99 -22.76
CA LEU A 193 -21.64 -6.18 -23.96
C LEU A 193 -21.77 -7.61 -24.49
N MET A 194 -21.78 -8.61 -23.60
CA MET A 194 -21.95 -10.01 -23.96
C MET A 194 -23.36 -10.28 -24.49
N ALA A 195 -24.40 -9.75 -23.84
CA ALA A 195 -25.78 -9.84 -24.32
C ALA A 195 -25.93 -9.23 -25.73
N LYS A 196 -25.35 -8.06 -25.98
CA LYS A 196 -25.35 -7.45 -27.31
C LYS A 196 -24.51 -8.23 -28.34
N ALA A 197 -23.48 -8.96 -27.90
CA ALA A 197 -22.67 -9.78 -28.80
C ALA A 197 -23.48 -10.96 -29.34
N LEU A 198 -24.30 -11.60 -28.49
CA LEU A 198 -25.23 -12.67 -28.87
C LEU A 198 -26.42 -12.16 -29.70
N GLY A 199 -26.95 -10.98 -29.35
CA GLY A 199 -28.16 -10.38 -29.93
C GLY A 199 -29.20 -10.13 -28.85
N LEU A 200 -29.91 -8.99 -28.93
CA LEU A 200 -30.96 -8.62 -27.95
C LEU A 200 -32.38 -8.94 -28.45
N ASN A 201 -32.51 -9.22 -29.73
CA ASN A 201 -33.75 -9.53 -30.41
C ASN A 201 -33.45 -10.56 -31.53
N PRO A 202 -34.48 -11.17 -32.12
CA PRO A 202 -34.29 -12.16 -33.18
C PRO A 202 -33.60 -11.62 -34.44
N GLU A 203 -33.69 -10.33 -34.73
CA GLU A 203 -33.09 -9.71 -35.93
C GLU A 203 -31.56 -9.52 -35.79
N GLU A 204 -31.09 -9.26 -34.56
CA GLU A 204 -29.67 -9.09 -34.24
C GLU A 204 -28.97 -10.40 -33.81
N ALA A 205 -29.76 -11.47 -33.60
CA ALA A 205 -29.31 -12.77 -33.12
C ALA A 205 -28.21 -13.35 -34.03
N GLN A 206 -27.12 -13.82 -33.43
CA GLN A 206 -26.03 -14.46 -34.18
C GLN A 206 -26.34 -15.90 -34.60
N ALA A 207 -27.31 -16.53 -33.94
CA ALA A 207 -27.82 -17.86 -34.25
C ALA A 207 -29.29 -17.93 -33.84
N ASP A 208 -30.03 -18.89 -34.39
CA ASP A 208 -31.46 -19.02 -34.12
C ASP A 208 -31.74 -19.25 -32.63
N GLY A 209 -32.65 -18.46 -32.06
CA GLY A 209 -33.07 -18.49 -30.66
C GLY A 209 -32.02 -18.10 -29.60
N ILE A 210 -30.78 -17.77 -29.97
CA ILE A 210 -29.71 -17.44 -29.00
C ILE A 210 -29.97 -16.12 -28.25
N ASP A 211 -30.76 -15.21 -28.83
CA ASP A 211 -31.12 -13.93 -28.24
C ASP A 211 -31.91 -14.09 -26.94
N GLY A 212 -32.61 -15.21 -26.76
CA GLY A 212 -33.31 -15.49 -25.50
C GLY A 212 -32.36 -15.62 -24.30
N LEU A 213 -31.08 -15.97 -24.50
CA LEU A 213 -30.10 -16.02 -23.41
C LEU A 213 -29.84 -14.65 -22.79
N SER A 214 -30.06 -13.57 -23.55
CA SER A 214 -29.83 -12.19 -23.09
C SER A 214 -30.61 -11.87 -21.80
N ARG A 215 -31.76 -12.50 -21.58
CA ARG A 215 -32.60 -12.33 -20.38
C ARG A 215 -31.95 -12.88 -19.11
N HIS A 216 -31.06 -13.85 -19.26
CA HIS A 216 -30.32 -14.48 -18.17
C HIS A 216 -28.95 -13.82 -17.91
N ILE A 217 -28.54 -12.84 -18.74
CA ILE A 217 -27.23 -12.19 -18.64
C ILE A 217 -27.30 -10.95 -17.72
N ASN A 218 -27.56 -11.16 -16.42
CA ASN A 218 -27.68 -10.12 -15.40
C ASN A 218 -26.79 -10.42 -14.17
N GLY A 219 -26.30 -9.39 -13.48
CA GLY A 219 -25.42 -9.56 -12.32
C GLY A 219 -24.00 -10.04 -12.66
N GLN A 220 -23.42 -10.87 -11.78
CA GLN A 220 -22.07 -11.42 -11.94
C GLN A 220 -22.04 -12.73 -12.77
N VAL A 221 -22.31 -12.63 -14.07
CA VAL A 221 -22.38 -13.79 -14.98
C VAL A 221 -21.28 -13.84 -16.05
N GLY A 222 -21.03 -15.04 -16.57
CA GLY A 222 -20.17 -15.31 -17.72
C GLY A 222 -20.85 -16.21 -18.76
N LEU A 223 -20.19 -16.35 -19.91
CA LEU A 223 -20.59 -17.27 -20.98
C LEU A 223 -19.56 -18.38 -21.12
N LEU A 224 -20.03 -19.61 -21.31
CA LEU A 224 -19.19 -20.77 -21.63
C LEU A 224 -19.69 -21.41 -22.91
N PHE A 225 -18.82 -21.47 -23.91
CA PHE A 225 -19.06 -22.20 -25.16
C PHE A 225 -18.33 -23.53 -25.12
N THR A 226 -19.03 -24.61 -25.48
CA THR A 226 -18.50 -25.98 -25.43
C THR A 226 -19.29 -26.94 -26.31
N ASP A 227 -18.66 -28.06 -26.66
CA ASP A 227 -19.29 -29.22 -27.28
C ASP A 227 -19.54 -30.36 -26.28
N ARG A 228 -19.17 -30.17 -25.00
CA ARG A 228 -19.47 -31.14 -23.93
C ARG A 228 -20.96 -31.14 -23.62
N SER A 229 -21.46 -32.28 -23.15
CA SER A 229 -22.86 -32.42 -22.78
C SER A 229 -23.23 -31.49 -21.61
N PRO A 230 -24.48 -31.01 -21.54
CA PRO A 230 -24.96 -30.22 -20.41
C PRO A 230 -24.78 -30.93 -19.06
N GLU A 231 -24.92 -32.24 -19.03
CA GLU A 231 -24.74 -33.06 -17.83
C GLU A 231 -23.29 -33.02 -17.32
N ASP A 232 -22.31 -33.13 -18.23
CA ASP A 232 -20.88 -33.08 -17.87
C ASP A 232 -20.49 -31.71 -17.30
N ILE A 233 -21.01 -30.62 -17.91
CA ILE A 233 -20.74 -29.25 -17.48
C ILE A 233 -21.38 -28.97 -16.11
N GLN A 234 -22.63 -29.40 -15.91
CA GLN A 234 -23.30 -29.26 -14.63
C GLN A 234 -22.59 -30.06 -13.53
N ALA A 235 -22.20 -31.31 -13.81
CA ALA A 235 -21.47 -32.14 -12.87
C ALA A 235 -20.10 -31.53 -12.49
N TYR A 236 -19.37 -30.99 -13.48
CA TYR A 236 -18.10 -30.31 -13.24
C TYR A 236 -18.27 -29.09 -12.32
N PHE A 237 -19.23 -28.21 -12.61
CA PHE A 237 -19.43 -27.00 -11.79
C PHE A 237 -20.01 -27.30 -10.41
N ALA A 238 -20.84 -28.34 -10.28
CA ALA A 238 -21.34 -28.81 -8.98
C ALA A 238 -20.20 -29.37 -8.09
N ALA A 239 -19.17 -29.97 -8.67
CA ALA A 239 -17.99 -30.46 -7.95
C ALA A 239 -16.96 -29.38 -7.63
N LEU A 240 -17.06 -28.20 -8.25
CA LEU A 240 -16.09 -27.13 -8.12
C LEU A 240 -16.40 -26.26 -6.89
N SER A 241 -15.77 -26.58 -5.76
CA SER A 241 -15.84 -25.80 -4.53
C SER A 241 -14.45 -25.38 -4.04
N ASN A 242 -14.08 -24.12 -4.24
CA ASN A 242 -12.82 -23.57 -3.72
C ASN A 242 -13.10 -22.65 -2.54
N VAL A 243 -12.47 -22.92 -1.40
CA VAL A 243 -12.58 -22.07 -0.21
C VAL A 243 -11.58 -20.91 -0.27
N ASP A 244 -12.01 -19.75 0.19
CA ASP A 244 -11.21 -18.53 0.22
C ASP A 244 -11.55 -17.64 1.43
N PHE A 245 -10.69 -16.66 1.68
CA PHE A 245 -10.93 -15.64 2.69
C PHE A 245 -12.11 -14.75 2.30
N ALA A 246 -13.04 -14.59 3.24
CA ALA A 246 -14.17 -13.69 3.11
C ALA A 246 -13.74 -12.23 2.95
N ARG A 247 -14.58 -11.46 2.28
CA ARG A 247 -14.44 -10.00 2.14
C ARG A 247 -15.47 -9.32 3.04
N ALA A 248 -15.21 -8.05 3.36
CA ALA A 248 -16.21 -7.25 4.06
C ALA A 248 -17.49 -7.18 3.21
N GLY A 249 -18.65 -7.33 3.86
CA GLY A 249 -19.95 -7.45 3.22
C GLY A 249 -20.41 -8.89 2.95
N THR A 250 -19.52 -9.89 3.03
CA THR A 250 -19.91 -11.30 2.91
C THR A 250 -20.53 -11.80 4.22
N THR A 251 -21.60 -12.60 4.11
CA THR A 251 -22.22 -13.27 5.26
C THR A 251 -21.34 -14.42 5.77
N ALA A 252 -21.14 -14.50 7.08
CA ALA A 252 -20.37 -15.56 7.71
C ALA A 252 -21.12 -16.91 7.63
N THR A 253 -20.45 -17.94 7.10
CA THR A 253 -21.02 -19.28 6.95
C THR A 253 -21.05 -20.09 8.24
N ARG A 254 -20.26 -19.69 9.25
CA ARG A 254 -20.26 -20.30 10.58
C ARG A 254 -19.69 -19.32 11.61
N THR A 255 -19.94 -19.62 12.88
CA THR A 255 -19.34 -18.90 14.00
C THR A 255 -17.84 -19.22 14.11
N PHE A 256 -17.01 -18.19 14.34
CA PHE A 256 -15.59 -18.35 14.66
C PHE A 256 -15.22 -17.54 15.91
N ALA A 257 -14.56 -18.20 16.85
CA ALA A 257 -14.11 -17.62 18.10
C ALA A 257 -12.69 -18.09 18.43
N ILE A 258 -11.84 -17.15 18.85
CA ILE A 258 -10.48 -17.44 19.29
C ILE A 258 -10.56 -18.01 20.72
N PRO A 259 -10.07 -19.24 20.98
CA PRO A 259 -10.07 -19.82 22.31
C PRO A 259 -9.29 -18.96 23.32
N LYS A 260 -9.72 -18.96 24.59
CA LYS A 260 -8.93 -18.39 25.69
C LYS A 260 -7.62 -19.16 25.87
N GLY A 261 -6.62 -18.50 26.47
CA GLY A 261 -5.30 -19.07 26.69
C GLY A 261 -4.31 -18.68 25.59
N VAL A 262 -3.33 -19.55 25.32
CA VAL A 262 -2.30 -19.28 24.31
C VAL A 262 -2.94 -19.22 22.93
N VAL A 263 -2.69 -18.15 22.18
CA VAL A 263 -3.20 -17.97 20.82
C VAL A 263 -2.29 -18.70 19.84
N TYR A 264 -2.88 -19.60 19.06
CA TYR A 264 -2.21 -20.37 18.01
C TYR A 264 -2.46 -19.77 16.63
N ALA A 265 -1.65 -20.18 15.64
CA ALA A 265 -1.66 -19.60 14.30
C ALA A 265 -3.02 -19.73 13.60
N THR A 266 -3.76 -20.81 13.86
CA THR A 266 -5.08 -21.03 13.25
C THR A 266 -6.25 -20.64 14.14
N GLY A 267 -5.98 -20.16 15.35
CA GLY A 267 -7.02 -19.66 16.26
C GLY A 267 -8.07 -20.69 16.65
N GLY A 268 -7.71 -21.98 16.67
CA GLY A 268 -8.59 -23.09 17.08
C GLY A 268 -9.17 -23.93 15.94
N GLU A 269 -8.86 -23.64 14.68
CA GLU A 269 -9.25 -24.49 13.54
C GLU A 269 -8.51 -25.82 13.53
N VAL A 270 -7.23 -25.80 13.90
CA VAL A 270 -6.38 -26.99 13.99
C VAL A 270 -6.18 -27.34 15.46
N PRO A 271 -6.26 -28.63 15.84
CA PRO A 271 -5.95 -29.05 17.20
C PRO A 271 -4.56 -28.59 17.64
N VAL A 272 -4.44 -28.21 18.91
CA VAL A 272 -3.23 -27.59 19.49
C VAL A 272 -1.95 -28.41 19.25
N GLU A 273 -2.05 -29.74 19.17
CA GLU A 273 -0.91 -30.64 18.90
C GLU A 273 -0.35 -30.54 17.47
N TYR A 274 -1.15 -30.06 16.51
CA TYR A 274 -0.77 -29.86 15.11
C TYR A 274 -0.65 -28.38 14.73
N ASP A 275 -0.94 -27.47 15.66
CA ASP A 275 -0.84 -26.02 15.46
C ASP A 275 0.43 -25.47 16.13
N VAL A 276 0.87 -24.29 15.67
CA VAL A 276 2.01 -23.57 16.21
C VAL A 276 1.55 -22.31 16.93
N PRO A 277 2.18 -21.92 18.06
CA PRO A 277 1.87 -20.66 18.70
C PRO A 277 2.03 -19.47 17.73
N MET A 278 1.11 -18.51 17.79
CA MET A 278 1.15 -17.35 16.91
C MET A 278 2.40 -16.49 17.17
N GLU A 279 2.99 -15.95 16.10
CA GLU A 279 4.18 -15.13 16.19
C GLU A 279 3.92 -13.84 16.97
N HIS A 280 4.77 -13.55 17.97
CA HIS A 280 4.63 -12.40 18.86
C HIS A 280 4.59 -11.03 18.14
N THR A 281 5.13 -10.94 16.92
CA THR A 281 5.10 -9.73 16.08
C THR A 281 3.69 -9.34 15.64
N ILE A 282 2.74 -10.29 15.64
CA ILE A 282 1.33 -10.09 15.27
C ILE A 282 0.50 -9.53 16.44
N GLU A 283 1.00 -9.60 17.67
CA GLU A 283 0.25 -9.16 18.87
C GLU A 283 -0.25 -7.70 18.81
N PRO A 284 0.55 -6.71 18.35
CA PRO A 284 0.07 -5.34 18.22
C PRO A 284 -1.09 -5.21 17.21
N GLU A 285 -1.09 -6.03 16.15
CA GLU A 285 -2.16 -6.06 15.15
C GLU A 285 -3.45 -6.64 15.74
N LEU A 286 -3.36 -7.72 16.54
CA LEU A 286 -4.52 -8.28 17.24
C LEU A 286 -5.16 -7.25 18.19
N ARG A 287 -4.35 -6.53 18.97
CA ARG A 287 -4.84 -5.46 19.84
C ARG A 287 -5.47 -4.32 19.04
N ARG A 288 -4.87 -3.95 17.89
CA ARG A 288 -5.43 -2.94 16.97
C ARG A 288 -6.78 -3.37 16.38
N LEU A 289 -7.02 -4.67 16.23
CA LEU A 289 -8.28 -5.27 15.79
C LEU A 289 -9.25 -5.57 16.94
N ASN A 290 -9.02 -4.95 18.11
CA ASN A 290 -9.83 -5.05 19.33
C ASN A 290 -9.89 -6.46 19.95
N VAL A 291 -8.88 -7.31 19.71
CA VAL A 291 -8.73 -8.58 20.42
C VAL A 291 -7.95 -8.32 21.72
N PRO A 292 -8.50 -8.66 22.90
CA PRO A 292 -7.90 -8.34 24.20
C PRO A 292 -6.76 -9.30 24.57
N THR A 293 -5.66 -9.21 23.81
CA THR A 293 -4.46 -10.05 23.97
C THR A 293 -3.40 -9.38 24.85
N ARG A 294 -2.54 -10.22 25.44
CA ARG A 294 -1.37 -9.82 26.22
C ARG A 294 -0.20 -10.78 25.99
N MET A 295 1.01 -10.32 26.26
CA MET A 295 2.22 -11.14 26.19
C MET A 295 2.52 -11.80 27.54
N VAL A 296 2.59 -13.13 27.56
CA VAL A 296 2.97 -13.92 28.74
C VAL A 296 4.05 -14.92 28.35
N LYS A 297 5.24 -14.82 28.98
CA LYS A 297 6.39 -15.72 28.72
C LYS A 297 6.74 -15.84 27.22
N GLY A 298 6.66 -14.74 26.48
CA GLY A 298 6.95 -14.69 25.04
C GLY A 298 5.86 -15.25 24.13
N LYS A 299 4.69 -15.63 24.66
CA LYS A 299 3.52 -16.10 23.91
C LYS A 299 2.37 -15.10 24.01
N ILE A 300 1.57 -15.04 22.95
CA ILE A 300 0.32 -14.26 22.94
C ILE A 300 -0.73 -15.05 23.71
N VAL A 301 -1.38 -14.40 24.68
CA VAL A 301 -2.43 -14.99 25.50
C VAL A 301 -3.69 -14.13 25.44
N LEU A 302 -4.84 -14.78 25.29
CA LEU A 302 -6.17 -14.19 25.38
C LEU A 302 -6.78 -14.53 26.76
N GLY A 303 -7.13 -13.49 27.54
CA GLY A 303 -7.69 -13.67 28.88
C GLY A 303 -6.65 -13.97 29.97
N ASP A 304 -7.11 -14.42 31.14
CA ASP A 304 -6.28 -14.70 32.31
C ASP A 304 -5.69 -16.13 32.33
N GLU A 305 -4.50 -16.32 32.92
CA GLU A 305 -3.90 -17.67 33.06
C GLU A 305 -4.82 -18.51 33.98
N GLY A 306 -5.53 -19.49 33.42
CA GLY A 306 -6.40 -20.42 34.16
C GLY A 306 -7.91 -20.17 34.00
N ASP A 307 -8.33 -19.15 33.25
CA ASP A 307 -9.75 -18.86 32.99
C ASP A 307 -10.30 -19.74 31.85
N VAL A 308 -11.09 -20.76 32.21
CA VAL A 308 -11.83 -21.63 31.28
C VAL A 308 -13.21 -21.01 31.03
N GLY A 309 -13.25 -19.95 30.22
CA GLY A 309 -14.49 -19.27 29.83
C GLY A 309 -14.60 -19.06 28.33
N GLU A 310 -15.64 -18.34 27.90
CA GLU A 310 -15.94 -18.09 26.49
C GLU A 310 -14.81 -17.30 25.79
N GLY A 311 -14.34 -17.83 24.65
CA GLY A 311 -13.30 -17.19 23.83
C GLY A 311 -13.74 -15.85 23.22
N TYR A 312 -12.86 -15.24 22.42
CA TYR A 312 -13.19 -14.01 21.70
C TYR A 312 -13.93 -14.35 20.40
N VAL A 313 -15.26 -14.15 20.38
CA VAL A 313 -16.08 -14.35 19.19
C VAL A 313 -15.75 -13.28 18.14
N VAL A 314 -15.25 -13.70 17.00
CA VAL A 314 -14.93 -12.82 15.87
C VAL A 314 -16.20 -12.53 15.07
N CYS A 315 -16.96 -13.56 14.72
CA CYS A 315 -18.24 -13.48 14.01
C CYS A 315 -19.13 -14.67 14.38
N LYS A 316 -20.44 -14.50 14.23
CA LYS A 316 -21.44 -15.55 14.31
C LYS A 316 -21.91 -15.94 12.92
N GLU A 317 -22.45 -17.14 12.79
CA GLU A 317 -23.12 -17.58 11.58
C GLU A 317 -24.26 -16.61 11.21
N GLY A 318 -24.31 -16.19 9.94
CA GLY A 318 -25.29 -15.22 9.44
C GLY A 318 -24.88 -13.75 9.60
N ASP A 319 -23.79 -13.43 10.30
CA ASP A 319 -23.33 -12.04 10.42
C ASP A 319 -22.75 -11.52 9.08
N VAL A 320 -23.09 -10.28 8.72
CA VAL A 320 -22.40 -9.57 7.63
C VAL A 320 -21.03 -9.12 8.11
N LEU A 321 -19.97 -9.67 7.52
CA LEU A 321 -18.60 -9.46 8.00
C LEU A 321 -18.10 -8.04 7.73
N ASP A 322 -17.47 -7.43 8.73
CA ASP A 322 -16.79 -6.15 8.61
C ASP A 322 -15.31 -6.32 8.17
N SER A 323 -14.63 -5.19 7.91
CA SER A 323 -13.21 -5.20 7.50
C SER A 323 -12.25 -5.72 8.58
N ARG A 324 -12.62 -5.61 9.87
CA ARG A 324 -11.82 -6.06 11.02
C ARG A 324 -11.96 -7.56 11.21
N GLN A 325 -13.18 -8.10 11.12
CA GLN A 325 -13.49 -9.53 11.19
C GLN A 325 -12.82 -10.28 10.03
N THR A 326 -12.97 -9.80 8.79
CA THR A 326 -12.30 -10.41 7.63
C THR A 326 -10.78 -10.36 7.71
N ARG A 327 -10.22 -9.31 8.32
CA ARG A 327 -8.79 -9.23 8.63
C ARG A 327 -8.37 -10.28 9.68
N LEU A 328 -9.16 -10.47 10.74
CA LEU A 328 -8.91 -11.49 11.76
C LEU A 328 -8.98 -12.90 11.17
N LEU A 329 -10.04 -13.22 10.42
CA LEU A 329 -10.19 -14.51 9.73
C LEU A 329 -8.97 -14.80 8.84
N LYS A 330 -8.49 -13.80 8.09
CA LYS A 330 -7.29 -13.94 7.25
C LYS A 330 -6.01 -14.15 8.06
N LEU A 331 -5.86 -13.51 9.23
CA LEU A 331 -4.70 -13.72 10.11
C LEU A 331 -4.66 -15.15 10.66
N PHE A 332 -5.83 -15.73 10.92
CA PHE A 332 -5.97 -17.10 11.43
C PHE A 332 -6.13 -18.16 10.32
N GLY A 333 -6.01 -17.79 9.05
CA GLY A 333 -6.13 -18.76 7.96
C GLY A 333 -7.54 -19.31 7.76
N VAL A 334 -8.58 -18.66 8.30
CA VAL A 334 -9.97 -19.12 8.22
C VAL A 334 -10.61 -18.67 6.91
N CYS A 335 -10.89 -19.63 6.03
CA CYS A 335 -11.62 -19.41 4.80
C CYS A 335 -13.13 -19.57 5.06
N MET A 336 -13.90 -18.49 4.87
CA MET A 336 -15.36 -18.44 5.08
C MET A 336 -16.13 -18.08 3.80
N SER A 337 -15.45 -17.98 2.67
CA SER A 337 -16.06 -17.65 1.39
C SER A 337 -15.83 -18.80 0.44
N GLU A 338 -16.90 -19.37 -0.08
CA GLU A 338 -16.85 -20.45 -1.04
C GLU A 338 -17.08 -19.86 -2.44
N PHE A 339 -16.16 -20.16 -3.35
CA PHE A 339 -16.34 -19.90 -4.76
C PHE A 339 -17.26 -20.95 -5.35
N LYS A 340 -18.40 -20.51 -5.88
CA LYS A 340 -19.38 -21.37 -6.55
C LYS A 340 -19.66 -20.84 -7.95
N VAL A 341 -19.94 -21.78 -8.84
CA VAL A 341 -20.38 -21.52 -10.21
C VAL A 341 -21.75 -22.14 -10.39
N ASN A 342 -22.76 -21.32 -10.62
CA ASN A 342 -24.14 -21.77 -10.81
C ASN A 342 -24.49 -21.69 -12.29
N VAL A 343 -24.91 -22.80 -12.89
CA VAL A 343 -25.38 -22.82 -14.29
C VAL A 343 -26.83 -22.33 -14.32
N ILE A 344 -27.09 -21.24 -15.03
CA ILE A 344 -28.41 -20.58 -15.05
C ILE A 344 -29.26 -21.13 -16.19
N ALA A 345 -28.72 -21.07 -17.41
CA ALA A 345 -29.40 -21.52 -18.62
C ALA A 345 -28.37 -21.85 -19.71
N TYR A 346 -28.79 -22.60 -20.72
CA TYR A 346 -27.97 -22.84 -21.91
C TYR A 346 -28.79 -22.89 -23.18
N TRP A 347 -28.17 -22.46 -24.28
CA TRP A 347 -28.68 -22.57 -25.64
C TRP A 347 -28.02 -23.73 -26.36
N THR A 348 -28.79 -24.42 -27.21
CA THR A 348 -28.33 -25.54 -28.03
C THR A 348 -28.42 -25.19 -29.51
N ALA A 349 -27.30 -25.25 -30.23
CA ALA A 349 -27.21 -24.92 -31.66
C ALA A 349 -28.06 -25.83 -32.55
N ALA A 350 -28.24 -27.10 -32.16
CA ALA A 350 -28.98 -28.08 -32.95
C ALA A 350 -30.49 -27.83 -32.97
N SER A 351 -31.06 -27.31 -31.87
CA SER A 351 -32.50 -27.05 -31.76
C SER A 351 -32.85 -25.56 -31.84
N GLY A 352 -31.90 -24.66 -31.59
CA GLY A 352 -32.16 -23.24 -31.39
C GLY A 352 -32.87 -22.93 -30.07
N GLU A 353 -33.02 -23.92 -29.18
CA GLU A 353 -33.79 -23.78 -27.95
C GLU A 353 -32.91 -23.44 -26.74
N ILE A 354 -33.54 -22.78 -25.76
CA ILE A 354 -32.93 -22.46 -24.46
C ILE A 354 -33.52 -23.37 -23.40
N THR A 355 -32.64 -24.01 -22.64
CA THR A 355 -33.01 -24.76 -21.45
C THR A 355 -32.57 -23.97 -20.22
N VAL A 356 -33.51 -23.70 -19.33
CA VAL A 356 -33.24 -23.05 -18.03
C VAL A 356 -32.94 -24.14 -17.01
N VAL A 357 -31.82 -24.02 -16.30
CA VAL A 357 -31.34 -25.00 -15.31
C VAL A 357 -31.68 -24.54 -13.90
N ASP A 358 -31.45 -23.27 -13.58
CA ASP A 358 -31.73 -22.71 -12.25
C ASP A 358 -32.19 -21.24 -12.36
N GLU A 359 -33.47 -20.98 -12.06
CA GLU A 359 -34.04 -19.63 -12.02
C GLU A 359 -33.67 -18.86 -10.74
N SER A 360 -33.31 -19.55 -9.65
CA SER A 360 -33.05 -18.94 -8.35
C SER A 360 -31.70 -18.20 -8.29
N ALA A 361 -30.73 -18.61 -9.11
CA ALA A 361 -29.45 -17.95 -9.28
C ALA A 361 -29.55 -16.52 -9.86
N MET A 362 -30.73 -16.08 -10.33
CA MET A 362 -30.98 -14.71 -10.78
C MET A 362 -31.18 -13.69 -9.64
N GLN A 363 -31.48 -14.15 -8.41
CA GLN A 363 -31.99 -13.28 -7.33
C GLN A 363 -30.94 -12.80 -6.32
N VAL A 364 -29.74 -13.40 -6.29
CA VAL A 364 -28.77 -13.23 -5.18
C VAL A 364 -28.20 -11.81 -5.05
N GLU A 365 -28.26 -10.95 -6.08
CA GLU A 365 -27.80 -9.55 -6.00
C GLU A 365 -28.94 -8.50 -6.02
N ALA A 366 -30.19 -8.88 -6.33
CA ALA A 366 -31.30 -7.93 -6.42
C ALA A 366 -31.79 -7.43 -5.04
N GLU A 367 -31.72 -8.30 -4.03
CA GLU A 367 -32.08 -7.95 -2.65
C GLU A 367 -31.01 -7.07 -1.96
N ALA A 368 -29.73 -7.25 -2.29
CA ALA A 368 -28.65 -6.42 -1.71
C ALA A 368 -28.65 -4.97 -2.23
N ALA A 369 -29.24 -4.69 -3.39
CA ALA A 369 -29.30 -3.35 -3.97
C ALA A 369 -30.53 -2.55 -3.54
N THR A 370 -31.57 -3.20 -2.98
CA THR A 370 -32.83 -2.56 -2.61
C THR A 370 -32.87 -2.09 -1.15
N GLU A 371 -31.93 -2.49 -0.30
CA GLU A 371 -31.79 -2.00 1.08
C GLU A 371 -30.91 -0.73 1.23
N THR A 372 -30.36 -0.21 0.14
CA THR A 372 -29.65 1.08 0.10
C THR A 372 -30.34 2.08 -0.82
N GLU A 373 -31.53 2.54 -0.43
CA GLU A 373 -32.06 3.85 -0.81
C GLU A 373 -32.42 4.68 0.44
#